data_AF-A0A5Q6S202-F1
#
_entry.id   AF-A0A5Q6S202-F1
#
_cell.length_a   1.000
_cell.length_b   1.000
_cell.length_c   1.000
_cell.angle_alpha   90.00
_cell.angle_beta   90.00
_cell.angle_gamma   90.00
#
_symmetry.space_group_name_H-M   'P 1'
#
loop_
_entity.id
_entity.type
_entity.pdbx_description
1 polymer ?
#
loop_
_entity_poly.entity_id
_entity_poly.type
_entity_poly.pdbx_seq_one_letter_code
_entity_poly.pdbx_strand_id
1 'polypeptide(L)'
;MVFDGGVRMRQLRPTRWFGHADQQSAPGDLDDLRAKLKKTQRALRRSRRDLAEAEAQLTAARSGLVLPDDVEKVLAGVREENLSYLNPTYLRTLALAVLDAERRGLPGAVVEAGTARGGSAIVMAAAKSAARPMYVYDVFGMIPPPTDSDGTDVHRRYEKITAGGAKGIGGSTYYGYRDDLYTEVQESFARHGSPVESSSVELVKGLFADTITLDEPVVLAHLDGDWYESTMTCLERLAPLIVPGGRIILDDYYAWSGCRTAVDEYFEGRAGWRREERAKLHLVRETPGA
;
A
#
# COMPACT_ATOMS: atom_id res chain seq x y z
N MET A 1 -38.42 -71.81 24.16
CA MET A 1 -39.75 -71.91 24.78
C MET A 1 -40.49 -70.62 24.47
N VAL A 2 -41.63 -70.78 23.81
CA VAL A 2 -42.62 -69.74 23.49
C VAL A 2 -43.18 -69.20 24.80
N PHE A 3 -43.32 -67.88 24.95
CA PHE A 3 -44.47 -67.30 25.64
C PHE A 3 -44.85 -65.96 25.02
N ASP A 4 -46.04 -66.02 24.41
CA ASP A 4 -46.88 -64.97 23.89
C ASP A 4 -47.54 -64.20 25.06
N GLY A 5 -47.87 -62.93 24.84
CA GLY A 5 -48.39 -62.06 25.90
C GLY A 5 -48.72 -60.65 25.44
N GLY A 6 -49.64 -60.53 24.49
CA GLY A 6 -50.18 -59.25 24.04
C GLY A 6 -50.85 -58.44 25.17
N VAL A 7 -50.60 -57.13 25.19
CA VAL A 7 -51.39 -56.15 25.96
C VAL A 7 -51.78 -54.97 25.07
N ARG A 8 -53.05 -54.61 25.20
CA ARG A 8 -53.91 -53.73 24.41
C ARG A 8 -53.36 -52.33 24.14
N MET A 9 -53.49 -51.88 22.89
CA MET A 9 -53.34 -50.48 22.48
C MET A 9 -54.39 -49.58 23.16
N ARG A 10 -53.94 -48.52 23.84
CA ARG A 10 -54.74 -47.31 24.06
C ARG A 10 -54.41 -46.32 22.95
N GLN A 11 -55.43 -45.93 22.18
CA GLN A 11 -55.34 -44.83 21.22
C GLN A 11 -54.99 -43.53 21.94
N LEU A 12 -53.80 -43.00 21.68
CA LEU A 12 -53.45 -41.62 21.95
C LEU A 12 -53.58 -40.83 20.63
N ARG A 13 -54.44 -39.81 20.65
CA ARG A 13 -54.68 -38.91 19.51
C ARG A 13 -53.38 -38.16 19.16
N PRO A 14 -53.00 -38.04 17.88
CA PRO A 14 -51.87 -37.22 17.51
C PRO A 14 -52.26 -35.74 17.63
N THR A 15 -51.67 -35.04 18.58
CA THR A 15 -51.66 -33.57 18.59
C THR A 15 -50.85 -33.10 17.38
N ARG A 16 -51.56 -32.54 16.40
CA ARG A 16 -50.98 -31.78 15.30
C ARG A 16 -50.19 -30.61 15.87
N TRP A 17 -48.87 -30.69 15.82
CA TRP A 17 -47.98 -29.54 15.84
C TRP A 17 -47.36 -29.41 14.45
N PHE A 18 -48.14 -28.86 13.51
CA PHE A 18 -47.59 -28.26 12.30
C PHE A 18 -47.38 -26.78 12.61
N GLY A 19 -46.18 -26.45 13.07
CA GLY A 19 -45.64 -25.11 13.04
C GLY A 19 -44.51 -25.11 12.02
N HIS A 20 -44.81 -24.79 10.77
CA HIS A 20 -43.80 -24.41 9.80
C HIS A 20 -43.03 -23.22 10.37
N ALA A 21 -41.78 -23.43 10.76
CA ALA A 21 -40.82 -22.35 10.88
C ALA A 21 -40.52 -21.87 9.46
N ASP A 22 -41.34 -20.94 8.99
CA ASP A 22 -41.09 -20.20 7.76
C ASP A 22 -39.91 -19.25 8.02
N GLN A 23 -38.69 -19.78 7.93
CA GLN A 23 -37.48 -18.95 7.81
C GLN A 23 -37.35 -18.49 6.36
N GLN A 24 -38.30 -17.65 5.94
CA GLN A 24 -38.07 -16.71 4.84
C GLN A 24 -37.58 -15.42 5.47
N SER A 25 -36.27 -15.28 5.64
CA SER A 25 -35.67 -13.95 5.76
C SER A 25 -36.01 -13.18 4.49
N ALA A 26 -36.91 -12.20 4.60
CA ALA A 26 -37.41 -11.44 3.47
C ALA A 26 -36.24 -10.74 2.73
N PRO A 27 -36.23 -10.74 1.38
CA PRO A 27 -35.16 -10.13 0.58
C PRO A 27 -34.82 -8.68 0.96
N GLY A 28 -35.80 -7.92 1.49
CA GLY A 28 -35.62 -6.54 1.93
C GLY A 28 -34.72 -6.34 3.16
N ASP A 29 -34.59 -7.34 4.03
CA ASP A 29 -33.77 -7.23 5.25
C ASP A 29 -32.27 -7.39 4.92
N LEU A 30 -31.93 -8.31 4.02
CA LEU A 30 -30.56 -8.51 3.53
C LEU A 30 -30.04 -7.30 2.73
N ASP A 31 -30.88 -6.70 1.88
CA ASP A 31 -30.48 -5.54 1.09
C ASP A 31 -30.36 -4.27 1.93
N ASP A 32 -31.21 -4.08 2.94
CA ASP A 32 -31.07 -2.99 3.92
C ASP A 32 -29.82 -3.17 4.79
N LEU A 33 -29.53 -4.40 5.25
CA LEU A 33 -28.29 -4.72 5.96
C LEU A 33 -27.05 -4.45 5.10
N ARG A 34 -27.06 -4.83 3.81
CA ARG A 34 -25.98 -4.51 2.86
C ARG A 34 -25.81 -3.02 2.66
N ALA A 35 -26.91 -2.27 2.54
CA ALA A 35 -26.88 -0.82 2.42
C ALA A 35 -26.31 -0.15 3.68
N LYS A 36 -26.74 -0.59 4.86
CA LYS A 36 -26.21 -0.15 6.17
C LYS A 36 -24.73 -0.47 6.30
N LEU A 37 -24.30 -1.70 5.98
CA LEU A 37 -22.89 -2.10 5.99
C LEU A 37 -22.06 -1.20 5.07
N LYS A 38 -22.52 -0.95 3.85
CA LYS A 38 -21.85 -0.06 2.89
C LYS A 38 -21.75 1.37 3.41
N LYS A 39 -22.80 1.88 4.06
CA LYS A 39 -22.81 3.21 4.70
C LYS A 39 -21.79 3.28 5.85
N THR A 40 -21.78 2.29 6.74
CA THR A 40 -20.84 2.19 7.86
C THR A 40 -19.40 2.07 7.37
N GLN A 41 -19.13 1.23 6.36
CA GLN A 41 -17.81 1.12 5.73
C GLN A 41 -17.34 2.44 5.14
N ARG A 42 -18.24 3.20 4.48
CA ARG A 42 -17.92 4.54 3.97
C ARG A 42 -17.60 5.52 5.10
N ALA A 43 -18.37 5.52 6.18
CA ALA A 43 -18.12 6.37 7.34
C ALA A 43 -16.77 6.02 7.99
N LEU A 44 -16.48 4.74 8.21
CA LEU A 44 -15.21 4.28 8.77
C LEU A 44 -14.01 4.68 7.89
N ARG A 45 -14.13 4.54 6.56
CA ARG A 45 -13.09 5.00 5.61
C ARG A 45 -12.84 6.50 5.71
N ARG A 46 -13.89 7.30 5.90
CA ARG A 46 -13.77 8.74 6.13
C ARG A 46 -13.06 9.03 7.45
N SER A 47 -13.53 8.45 8.56
CA SER A 47 -12.90 8.65 9.87
C SER A 47 -11.42 8.24 9.90
N ARG A 48 -11.05 7.14 9.22
CA ARG A 48 -9.64 6.74 9.07
C ARG A 48 -8.81 7.75 8.29
N ARG A 49 -9.39 8.38 7.26
CA ARG A 49 -8.73 9.44 6.50
C ARG A 49 -8.52 10.69 7.35
N ASP A 50 -9.55 11.10 8.09
CA ASP A 50 -9.49 12.27 8.96
C ASP A 50 -8.44 12.06 10.07
N LEU A 51 -8.37 10.84 10.63
CA LEU A 51 -7.32 10.47 11.60
C LEU A 51 -5.92 10.50 10.97
N ALA A 52 -5.74 9.91 9.78
CA ALA A 52 -4.47 9.92 9.05
C ALA A 52 -3.99 11.36 8.77
N GLU A 53 -4.90 12.26 8.43
CA GLU A 53 -4.59 13.67 8.21
C GLU A 53 -4.17 14.38 9.51
N ALA A 54 -4.90 14.16 10.60
CA ALA A 54 -4.55 14.71 11.91
C ALA A 54 -3.19 14.19 12.42
N GLU A 55 -2.90 12.90 12.24
CA GLU A 55 -1.61 12.30 12.62
C GLU A 55 -0.44 12.84 11.79
N ALA A 56 -0.65 13.04 10.48
CA ALA A 56 0.34 13.64 9.59
C ALA A 56 0.63 15.10 9.98
N GLN A 57 -0.42 15.88 10.27
CA GLN A 57 -0.29 17.27 10.76
C GLN A 57 0.45 17.32 12.09
N LEU A 58 0.10 16.43 13.04
CA LEU A 58 0.77 16.36 14.34
C LEU A 58 2.25 15.96 14.20
N THR A 59 2.55 15.03 13.29
CA THR A 59 3.93 14.61 13.00
C THR A 59 4.74 15.78 12.43
N ALA A 60 4.21 16.48 11.43
CA ALA A 60 4.87 17.64 10.83
C ALA A 60 5.08 18.75 11.87
N ALA A 61 4.07 19.02 12.72
CA ALA A 61 4.19 20.00 13.80
C ALA A 61 5.27 19.60 14.82
N ARG A 62 5.35 18.30 15.19
CA ARG A 62 6.37 17.78 16.11
C ARG A 62 7.77 17.81 15.53
N SER A 63 7.93 17.53 14.24
CA SER A 63 9.23 17.60 13.59
C SER A 63 9.68 19.05 13.35
N GLY A 64 8.75 20.00 13.34
CA GLY A 64 9.00 21.39 12.95
C GLY A 64 9.33 21.54 11.45
N LEU A 65 9.11 20.48 10.65
CA LEU A 65 9.34 20.51 9.21
C LEU A 65 8.09 21.02 8.51
N VAL A 66 8.28 22.02 7.68
CA VAL A 66 7.28 22.54 6.75
C VAL A 66 7.75 22.21 5.35
N LEU A 67 6.83 21.79 4.49
CA LEU A 67 7.16 21.49 3.11
C LEU A 67 7.51 22.80 2.37
N PRO A 68 8.67 22.88 1.69
CA PRO A 68 9.02 24.05 0.89
C PRO A 68 7.98 24.34 -0.21
N ASP A 69 7.79 25.62 -0.54
CA ASP A 69 6.76 26.07 -1.49
C ASP A 69 6.94 25.48 -2.90
N ASP A 70 8.19 25.27 -3.33
CA ASP A 70 8.53 24.61 -4.59
C ASP A 70 8.10 23.13 -4.59
N VAL A 71 8.32 22.42 -3.49
CA VAL A 71 7.87 21.02 -3.33
C VAL A 71 6.33 20.95 -3.26
N GLU A 72 5.66 21.90 -2.59
CA GLU A 72 4.19 22.01 -2.59
C GLU A 72 3.64 22.24 -4.00
N LYS A 73 4.30 23.08 -4.83
CA LYS A 73 3.91 23.29 -6.23
C LYS A 73 4.07 22.02 -7.06
N VAL A 74 5.16 21.28 -6.90
CA VAL A 74 5.37 19.98 -7.57
C VAL A 74 4.27 18.99 -7.18
N LEU A 75 3.97 18.88 -5.89
CA LEU A 75 2.89 18.03 -5.39
C LEU A 75 1.53 18.42 -5.98
N ALA A 76 1.22 19.72 -6.08
CA ALA A 76 0.00 20.20 -6.71
C ALA A 76 -0.08 19.81 -8.18
N GLY A 77 1.00 19.98 -8.95
CA GLY A 77 1.08 19.60 -10.36
C GLY A 77 0.91 18.09 -10.58
N VAL A 78 1.61 17.26 -9.78
CA VAL A 78 1.49 15.80 -9.78
C VAL A 78 0.03 15.36 -9.58
N ARG A 79 -0.72 16.06 -8.74
CA ARG A 79 -2.13 15.78 -8.48
C ARG A 79 -3.04 16.23 -9.61
N GLU A 80 -2.79 17.40 -10.17
CA GLU A 80 -3.55 17.92 -11.32
C GLU A 80 -3.43 16.98 -12.52
N GLU A 81 -2.23 16.45 -12.77
CA GLU A 81 -1.96 15.47 -13.83
C GLU A 81 -2.35 14.02 -13.47
N ASN A 82 -2.87 13.79 -12.26
CA ASN A 82 -3.25 12.47 -11.75
C ASN A 82 -2.12 11.42 -11.83
N LEU A 83 -0.90 11.79 -11.43
CA LEU A 83 0.30 10.94 -11.54
C LEU A 83 0.51 9.97 -10.36
N SER A 84 -0.29 10.05 -9.29
CA SER A 84 -0.17 9.14 -8.15
C SER A 84 -1.53 8.78 -7.56
N TYR A 85 -1.71 7.51 -7.21
CA TYR A 85 -2.90 7.01 -6.50
C TYR A 85 -2.90 7.42 -5.03
N LEU A 86 -1.76 7.92 -4.52
CA LEU A 86 -1.64 8.45 -3.18
C LEU A 86 -2.42 9.76 -3.05
N ASN A 87 -3.05 9.92 -1.90
CA ASN A 87 -3.67 11.20 -1.55
C ASN A 87 -2.57 12.24 -1.20
N PRO A 88 -2.88 13.55 -1.24
CA PRO A 88 -1.93 14.61 -0.92
C PRO A 88 -1.25 14.47 0.45
N THR A 89 -1.92 13.90 1.46
CA THR A 89 -1.33 13.68 2.79
C THR A 89 -0.20 12.67 2.74
N TYR A 90 -0.35 11.60 1.97
CA TYR A 90 0.70 10.58 1.80
C TYR A 90 1.86 11.09 0.96
N LEU A 91 1.59 11.80 -0.14
CA LEU A 91 2.64 12.47 -0.92
C LEU A 91 3.47 13.44 -0.06
N ARG A 92 2.80 14.25 0.77
CA ARG A 92 3.47 15.14 1.72
C ARG A 92 4.26 14.36 2.77
N THR A 93 3.76 13.22 3.24
CA THR A 93 4.47 12.36 4.20
C THR A 93 5.79 11.82 3.62
N LEU A 94 5.78 11.39 2.36
CA LEU A 94 6.99 10.94 1.67
C LEU A 94 8.01 12.08 1.53
N ALA A 95 7.58 13.25 1.05
CA ALA A 95 8.45 14.41 0.92
C ALA A 95 9.04 14.87 2.27
N LEU A 96 8.23 14.90 3.33
CA LEU A 96 8.70 15.23 4.68
C LEU A 96 9.68 14.20 5.23
N ALA A 97 9.53 12.92 4.88
CA ALA A 97 10.49 11.88 5.27
C ALA A 97 11.85 12.10 4.61
N VAL A 98 11.87 12.47 3.33
CA VAL A 98 13.09 12.87 2.61
C VAL A 98 13.72 14.11 3.24
N LEU A 99 12.92 15.16 3.50
CA LEU A 99 13.43 16.39 4.12
C LEU A 99 13.96 16.19 5.54
N ASP A 100 13.35 15.30 6.34
CA ASP A 100 13.88 14.96 7.67
C ASP A 100 15.24 14.27 7.55
N ALA A 101 15.40 13.36 6.58
CA ALA A 101 16.68 12.72 6.31
C ALA A 101 17.76 13.73 5.89
N GLU A 102 17.41 14.69 5.02
CA GLU A 102 18.33 15.77 4.62
C GLU A 102 18.71 16.67 5.81
N ARG A 103 17.72 17.12 6.58
CA ARG A 103 17.96 17.97 7.76
C ARG A 103 18.85 17.30 8.80
N ARG A 104 18.70 15.98 8.97
CA ARG A 104 19.50 15.18 9.91
C ARG A 104 20.86 14.75 9.33
N GLY A 105 21.13 15.06 8.07
CA GLY A 105 22.38 14.68 7.40
C GLY A 105 22.57 13.16 7.29
N LEU A 106 21.48 12.40 7.21
CA LEU A 106 21.57 10.93 7.11
C LEU A 106 22.13 10.54 5.72
N PRO A 107 23.11 9.64 5.64
CA PRO A 107 23.68 9.20 4.35
C PRO A 107 22.74 8.21 3.63
N GLY A 108 22.98 8.02 2.34
CA GLY A 108 22.34 6.97 1.54
C GLY A 108 21.29 7.46 0.54
N ALA A 109 20.95 6.57 -0.39
CA ALA A 109 20.00 6.83 -1.47
C ALA A 109 18.54 6.86 -0.99
N VAL A 110 17.68 7.49 -1.79
CA VAL A 110 16.22 7.31 -1.72
C VAL A 110 15.83 6.21 -2.71
N VAL A 111 14.97 5.28 -2.30
CA VAL A 111 14.50 4.19 -3.16
C VAL A 111 12.98 4.19 -3.19
N GLU A 112 12.40 4.04 -4.37
CA GLU A 112 11.00 3.66 -4.57
C GLU A 112 10.92 2.34 -5.34
N ALA A 113 10.08 1.42 -4.88
CA ALA A 113 9.77 0.17 -5.56
C ALA A 113 8.27 0.10 -5.84
N GLY A 114 7.88 0.32 -7.10
CA GLY A 114 6.51 0.57 -7.53
C GLY A 114 6.23 2.06 -7.63
N THR A 115 6.13 2.58 -8.85
CA THR A 115 5.98 4.02 -9.12
C THR A 115 4.72 4.34 -9.94
N ALA A 116 4.17 3.36 -10.66
CA ALA A 116 3.04 3.55 -11.57
C ALA A 116 3.28 4.73 -12.54
N ARG A 117 2.59 5.86 -12.34
CA ARG A 117 2.74 7.07 -13.18
C ARG A 117 3.80 8.06 -12.67
N GLY A 118 4.58 7.71 -11.65
CA GLY A 118 5.75 8.46 -11.19
C GLY A 118 5.48 9.54 -10.14
N GLY A 119 4.22 9.80 -9.75
CA GLY A 119 3.90 10.98 -8.96
C GLY A 119 4.52 11.02 -7.55
N SER A 120 4.62 9.88 -6.86
CA SER A 120 5.30 9.78 -5.56
C SER A 120 6.81 9.97 -5.71
N ALA A 121 7.40 9.32 -6.71
CA ALA A 121 8.81 9.47 -7.07
C ALA A 121 9.19 10.94 -7.32
N ILE A 122 8.40 11.64 -8.13
CA ILE A 122 8.60 13.05 -8.50
C ILE A 122 8.55 13.94 -7.26
N VAL A 123 7.59 13.70 -6.36
CA VAL A 123 7.46 14.47 -5.10
C VAL A 123 8.66 14.22 -4.18
N MET A 124 9.15 12.99 -4.08
CA MET A 124 10.37 12.68 -3.31
C MET A 124 11.63 13.27 -3.96
N ALA A 125 11.72 13.26 -5.29
CA ALA A 125 12.83 13.85 -6.04
C ALA A 125 12.91 15.37 -5.88
N ALA A 126 11.76 16.06 -5.82
CA ALA A 126 11.71 17.49 -5.52
C ALA A 126 12.13 17.81 -4.08
N ALA A 127 11.96 16.87 -3.15
CA ALA A 127 12.26 17.07 -1.73
C ALA A 127 13.71 16.74 -1.34
N LYS A 128 14.42 15.92 -2.13
CA LYS A 128 15.82 15.56 -1.85
C LYS A 128 16.79 16.64 -2.33
N SER A 129 18.00 16.62 -1.79
CA SER A 129 19.11 17.35 -2.38
C SER A 129 19.43 16.86 -3.80
N ALA A 130 19.88 17.76 -4.67
CA ALA A 130 20.18 17.43 -6.07
C ALA A 130 21.23 16.32 -6.22
N ALA A 131 22.18 16.23 -5.27
CA ALA A 131 23.27 15.25 -5.28
C ALA A 131 22.90 13.89 -4.67
N ARG A 132 21.81 13.78 -3.90
CA ARG A 132 21.43 12.50 -3.29
C ARG A 132 20.93 11.54 -4.38
N PRO A 133 21.48 10.32 -4.49
CA PRO A 133 20.98 9.33 -5.44
C PRO A 133 19.54 8.93 -5.14
N MET A 134 18.77 8.67 -6.19
CA MET A 134 17.44 8.11 -6.10
C MET A 134 17.22 7.03 -7.14
N TYR A 135 16.73 5.87 -6.71
CA TYR A 135 16.43 4.74 -7.58
C TYR A 135 14.93 4.47 -7.58
N VAL A 136 14.33 4.40 -8.77
CA VAL A 136 12.90 4.16 -8.97
C VAL A 136 12.74 2.87 -9.76
N TYR A 137 12.38 1.80 -9.07
CA TYR A 137 12.19 0.49 -9.65
C TYR A 137 10.72 0.28 -10.01
N ASP A 138 10.46 -0.14 -11.25
CA ASP A 138 9.12 -0.56 -11.69
C ASP A 138 9.24 -1.48 -12.91
N VAL A 139 8.22 -2.28 -13.17
CA VAL A 139 8.09 -3.01 -14.44
C VAL A 139 7.72 -2.07 -15.60
N PHE A 140 7.22 -0.87 -15.28
CA PHE A 140 6.65 0.12 -16.19
C PHE A 140 5.59 -0.48 -17.11
N GLY A 141 4.68 -1.25 -16.51
CA GLY A 141 3.66 -2.01 -17.21
C GLY A 141 2.69 -2.67 -16.24
N MET A 142 2.09 -3.79 -16.68
CA MET A 142 1.24 -4.58 -15.79
C MET A 142 2.08 -5.13 -14.63
N ILE A 143 1.53 -5.01 -13.43
CA ILE A 143 1.99 -5.75 -12.26
C ILE A 143 2.09 -7.26 -12.62
N PRO A 144 3.07 -8.03 -12.07
CA PRO A 144 3.23 -9.49 -12.29
C PRO A 144 1.96 -10.30 -11.96
N PRO A 145 1.91 -11.64 -11.90
CA PRO A 145 0.82 -12.39 -11.25
C PRO A 145 1.07 -12.65 -9.75
N PRO A 146 0.03 -12.71 -8.90
CA PRO A 146 0.21 -13.01 -7.47
C PRO A 146 0.55 -14.49 -7.26
N THR A 147 0.98 -14.83 -6.05
CA THR A 147 1.36 -16.18 -5.66
C THR A 147 0.39 -16.80 -4.67
N ASP A 148 0.59 -18.07 -4.32
CA ASP A 148 -0.21 -18.75 -3.29
C ASP A 148 -0.04 -18.14 -1.88
N SER A 149 1.00 -17.31 -1.68
CA SER A 149 1.23 -16.54 -0.45
C SER A 149 0.30 -15.32 -0.33
N ASP A 150 -0.41 -14.96 -1.41
CA ASP A 150 -1.32 -13.83 -1.45
C ASP A 150 -2.77 -14.23 -1.09
N GLY A 151 -3.47 -13.34 -0.38
CA GLY A 151 -4.87 -13.58 0.00
C GLY A 151 -5.86 -13.34 -1.14
N THR A 152 -7.11 -13.77 -0.93
CA THR A 152 -8.20 -13.65 -1.92
C THR A 152 -8.47 -12.22 -2.41
N ASP A 153 -8.15 -11.20 -1.62
CA ASP A 153 -8.23 -9.79 -1.99
C ASP A 153 -7.27 -9.44 -3.14
N VAL A 154 -6.04 -9.95 -3.09
CA VAL A 154 -5.00 -9.76 -4.10
C VAL A 154 -5.36 -10.51 -5.39
N HIS A 155 -5.73 -11.80 -5.31
CA HIS A 155 -6.15 -12.58 -6.48
C HIS A 155 -7.33 -11.92 -7.21
N ARG A 156 -8.36 -11.49 -6.48
CA ARG A 156 -9.51 -10.78 -7.05
C ARG A 156 -9.10 -9.46 -7.72
N ARG A 157 -8.15 -8.74 -7.12
CA ARG A 157 -7.63 -7.50 -7.71
C ARG A 157 -6.92 -7.79 -9.02
N TYR A 158 -6.10 -8.84 -9.06
CA TYR A 158 -5.38 -9.25 -10.26
C TYR A 158 -6.30 -9.71 -11.38
N GLU A 159 -7.30 -10.55 -11.09
CA GLU A 159 -8.33 -10.97 -12.06
C GLU A 159 -9.03 -9.76 -12.70
N LYS A 160 -9.34 -8.74 -11.91
CA LYS A 160 -9.92 -7.50 -12.44
C LYS A 160 -8.95 -6.74 -13.35
N ILE A 161 -7.65 -6.76 -13.05
CA ILE A 161 -6.62 -6.12 -13.88
C ILE A 161 -6.47 -6.87 -15.20
N THR A 162 -6.32 -8.20 -15.18
CA THR A 162 -6.14 -9.00 -16.39
C THR A 162 -7.38 -9.04 -17.27
N ALA A 163 -8.58 -8.91 -16.70
CA ALA A 163 -9.83 -8.76 -17.43
C ALA A 163 -10.06 -7.36 -18.04
N GLY A 164 -9.10 -6.43 -17.96
CA GLY A 164 -9.24 -5.06 -18.48
C GLY A 164 -10.19 -4.16 -17.66
N GLY A 165 -10.58 -4.60 -16.46
CA GLY A 165 -11.55 -3.91 -15.62
C GLY A 165 -10.95 -2.86 -14.67
N ALA A 166 -9.63 -2.71 -14.62
CA ALA A 166 -8.98 -1.68 -13.82
C ALA A 166 -9.15 -0.30 -14.45
N LYS A 167 -9.25 0.72 -13.62
CA LYS A 167 -9.35 2.12 -14.06
C LYS A 167 -8.27 2.94 -13.40
N GLY A 168 -7.74 3.89 -14.16
CA GLY A 168 -6.89 4.95 -13.66
C GLY A 168 -7.68 5.97 -12.84
N ILE A 169 -6.93 6.93 -12.30
CA ILE A 169 -7.44 8.02 -11.49
C ILE A 169 -8.36 8.90 -12.34
N GLY A 170 -9.48 9.34 -11.78
CA GLY A 170 -10.48 10.11 -12.52
C GLY A 170 -11.18 9.33 -13.64
N GLY A 171 -11.01 8.00 -13.71
CA GLY A 171 -11.55 7.17 -14.79
C GLY A 171 -10.67 7.09 -16.04
N SER A 172 -9.44 7.60 -15.98
CA SER A 172 -8.43 7.47 -17.02
C SER A 172 -7.99 6.01 -17.25
N THR A 173 -7.14 5.79 -18.26
CA THR A 173 -6.47 4.50 -18.48
C THR A 173 -5.67 4.10 -17.25
N TYR A 174 -5.85 2.86 -16.80
CA TYR A 174 -5.03 2.30 -15.72
C TYR A 174 -3.56 2.22 -16.15
N TYR A 175 -2.62 2.49 -15.24
CA TYR A 175 -1.20 2.62 -15.59
C TYR A 175 -0.65 1.37 -16.29
N GLY A 176 -1.07 0.18 -15.84
CA GLY A 176 -0.60 -1.08 -16.41
C GLY A 176 -1.10 -1.36 -17.82
N TYR A 177 -2.03 -0.55 -18.35
CA TYR A 177 -2.54 -0.66 -19.72
C TYR A 177 -1.94 0.38 -20.67
N ARG A 178 -0.94 1.14 -20.24
CA ARG A 178 -0.28 2.17 -21.05
C ARG A 178 0.87 1.53 -21.83
N ASP A 179 0.98 1.87 -23.11
CA ASP A 179 1.94 1.21 -24.02
C ASP A 179 3.40 1.55 -23.70
N ASP A 180 3.68 2.80 -23.32
CA ASP A 180 5.04 3.27 -23.02
C ASP A 180 5.08 4.07 -21.70
N LEU A 181 4.71 3.39 -20.61
CA LEU A 181 4.69 4.01 -19.29
C LEU A 181 6.08 4.50 -18.83
N TYR A 182 7.16 3.85 -19.28
CA TYR A 182 8.53 4.26 -18.93
C TYR A 182 8.83 5.68 -19.45
N THR A 183 8.62 5.91 -20.75
CA THR A 183 8.84 7.24 -21.34
C THR A 183 7.89 8.27 -20.73
N GLU A 184 6.63 7.92 -20.49
CA GLU A 184 5.67 8.82 -19.84
C GLU A 184 6.12 9.25 -18.43
N VAL A 185 6.71 8.34 -17.65
CA VAL A 185 7.25 8.66 -16.32
C VAL A 185 8.47 9.57 -16.46
N GLN A 186 9.41 9.24 -17.35
CA GLN A 186 10.60 10.07 -17.62
C GLN A 186 10.21 11.51 -18.02
N GLU A 187 9.25 11.66 -18.93
CA GLU A 187 8.75 12.97 -19.34
C GLU A 187 8.04 13.71 -18.19
N SER A 188 7.32 12.98 -17.33
CA SER A 188 6.65 13.57 -16.17
C SER A 188 7.64 14.13 -15.16
N PHE A 189 8.76 13.42 -14.92
CA PHE A 189 9.88 13.93 -14.13
C PHE A 189 10.44 15.25 -14.70
N ALA A 190 10.68 15.31 -16.01
CA ALA A 190 11.16 16.52 -16.66
C ALA A 190 10.15 17.68 -16.56
N ARG A 191 8.84 17.43 -16.80
CA ARG A 191 7.78 18.44 -16.71
C ARG A 191 7.64 19.03 -15.31
N HIS A 192 7.89 18.23 -14.26
CA HIS A 192 7.80 18.66 -12.87
C HIS A 192 9.13 19.15 -12.28
N GLY A 193 10.14 19.41 -13.11
CA GLY A 193 11.37 20.07 -12.67
C GLY A 193 12.41 19.15 -12.06
N SER A 194 12.32 17.84 -12.27
CA SER A 194 13.32 16.86 -11.85
C SER A 194 13.69 15.91 -13.00
N PRO A 195 14.18 16.40 -14.15
CA PRO A 195 14.61 15.54 -15.26
C PRO A 195 15.64 14.51 -14.78
N VAL A 196 15.41 13.24 -15.11
CA VAL A 196 16.17 12.11 -14.54
C VAL A 196 17.66 12.21 -14.85
N GLU A 197 18.00 12.75 -16.03
CA GLU A 197 19.37 12.88 -16.54
C GLU A 197 20.23 13.86 -15.74
N SER A 198 19.63 14.76 -14.96
CA SER A 198 20.35 15.81 -14.21
C SER A 198 19.88 15.98 -12.77
N SER A 199 19.00 15.09 -12.28
CA SER A 199 18.43 15.14 -10.92
C SER A 199 18.93 14.02 -10.00
N SER A 200 19.96 13.28 -10.40
CA SER A 200 20.45 12.08 -9.69
C SER A 200 19.31 11.07 -9.44
N VAL A 201 18.49 10.83 -10.47
CA VAL A 201 17.38 9.87 -10.45
C VAL A 201 17.64 8.83 -11.53
N GLU A 202 17.57 7.56 -11.17
CA GLU A 202 17.64 6.44 -12.09
C GLU A 202 16.31 5.68 -12.12
N LEU A 203 15.70 5.59 -13.30
CA LEU A 203 14.54 4.74 -13.53
C LEU A 203 15.01 3.35 -13.94
N VAL A 204 14.67 2.33 -13.16
CA VAL A 204 15.14 0.96 -13.37
C VAL A 204 13.96 0.09 -13.78
N LYS A 205 13.96 -0.31 -15.06
CA LYS A 205 12.87 -1.11 -15.64
C LYS A 205 13.09 -2.61 -15.44
N GLY A 206 12.17 -3.27 -14.75
CA GLY A 206 12.12 -4.72 -14.64
C GLY A 206 11.46 -5.20 -13.35
N LEU A 207 11.44 -6.52 -13.14
CA LEU A 207 10.98 -7.10 -11.89
C LEU A 207 11.98 -6.79 -10.77
N PHE A 208 11.48 -6.61 -9.54
CA PHE A 208 12.33 -6.29 -8.39
C PHE A 208 13.39 -7.36 -8.13
N ALA A 209 13.04 -8.63 -8.32
CA ALA A 209 13.96 -9.76 -8.12
C ALA A 209 15.16 -9.74 -9.07
N ASP A 210 14.97 -9.18 -10.27
CA ASP A 210 15.99 -9.11 -11.31
C ASP A 210 16.82 -7.83 -11.23
N THR A 211 16.24 -6.74 -10.70
CA THR A 211 16.78 -5.38 -10.84
C THR A 211 17.28 -4.75 -9.55
N ILE A 212 16.75 -5.13 -8.38
CA ILE A 212 17.22 -4.58 -7.11
C ILE A 212 18.52 -5.30 -6.69
N THR A 213 19.63 -4.81 -7.23
CA THR A 213 21.01 -5.30 -6.96
C THR A 213 21.86 -4.25 -6.23
N LEU A 214 21.23 -3.31 -5.55
CA LEU A 214 21.89 -2.19 -4.88
C LEU A 214 22.84 -2.67 -3.77
N ASP A 215 24.00 -2.04 -3.66
CA ASP A 215 25.03 -2.32 -2.65
C ASP A 215 25.47 -1.08 -1.86
N GLU A 216 24.73 0.02 -1.96
CA GLU A 216 24.97 1.27 -1.24
C GLU A 216 23.96 1.50 -0.10
N PRO A 217 24.28 2.37 0.88
CA PRO A 217 23.36 2.69 1.96
C PRO A 217 22.07 3.34 1.47
N VAL A 218 20.95 3.04 2.10
CA VAL A 218 19.63 3.61 1.79
C VAL A 218 19.10 4.37 3.00
N VAL A 219 18.65 5.60 2.78
CA VAL A 219 18.08 6.44 3.84
C VAL A 219 16.57 6.29 3.96
N LEU A 220 15.92 6.07 2.83
CA LEU A 220 14.48 5.95 2.71
C LEU A 220 14.16 4.94 1.61
N ALA A 221 13.38 3.91 1.94
CA ALA A 221 12.77 3.02 0.97
C ALA A 221 11.24 3.14 1.03
N HIS A 222 10.60 3.55 -0.06
CA HIS A 222 9.16 3.51 -0.23
C HIS A 222 8.78 2.24 -1.01
N LEU A 223 8.03 1.33 -0.38
CA LEU A 223 7.62 0.07 -0.99
C LEU A 223 6.12 0.11 -1.32
N ASP A 224 5.80 0.06 -2.61
CA ASP A 224 4.46 0.20 -3.21
C ASP A 224 4.27 -0.89 -4.29
N GLY A 225 4.67 -2.12 -3.95
CA GLY A 225 4.69 -3.28 -4.84
C GLY A 225 3.46 -4.18 -4.73
N ASP A 226 2.46 -3.78 -3.93
CA ASP A 226 1.19 -4.46 -3.59
C ASP A 226 1.31 -5.85 -2.91
N TRP A 227 2.08 -6.77 -3.47
CA TRP A 227 1.93 -8.21 -3.21
C TRP A 227 3.03 -8.80 -2.33
N TYR A 228 2.81 -10.04 -1.90
CA TYR A 228 3.72 -10.78 -1.05
C TYR A 228 5.14 -10.84 -1.64
N GLU A 229 5.32 -11.45 -2.82
CA GLU A 229 6.65 -11.64 -3.42
C GLU A 229 7.35 -10.32 -3.74
N SER A 230 6.61 -9.33 -4.26
CA SER A 230 7.13 -7.99 -4.51
C SER A 230 7.64 -7.35 -3.23
N THR A 231 6.85 -7.41 -2.16
CA THR A 231 7.18 -6.84 -0.85
C THR A 231 8.36 -7.58 -0.22
N MET A 232 8.31 -8.92 -0.17
CA MET A 232 9.37 -9.76 0.41
C MET A 232 10.70 -9.53 -0.30
N THR A 233 10.71 -9.55 -1.63
CA THR A 233 11.90 -9.26 -2.44
C THR A 233 12.49 -7.90 -2.07
N CYS A 234 11.67 -6.85 -2.01
CA CYS A 234 12.15 -5.52 -1.65
C CYS A 234 12.72 -5.48 -0.23
N LEU A 235 12.08 -6.15 0.74
CA LEU A 235 12.56 -6.20 2.12
C LEU A 235 13.90 -6.95 2.21
N GLU A 236 14.03 -8.09 1.56
CA GLU A 236 15.27 -8.88 1.53
C GLU A 236 16.44 -8.08 0.96
N ARG A 237 16.21 -7.29 -0.09
CA ARG A 237 17.26 -6.52 -0.77
C ARG A 237 17.57 -5.19 -0.10
N LEU A 238 16.56 -4.47 0.39
CA LEU A 238 16.71 -3.08 0.83
C LEU A 238 16.82 -2.93 2.35
N ALA A 239 16.13 -3.77 3.14
CA ALA A 239 16.17 -3.62 4.60
C ALA A 239 17.59 -3.76 5.21
N PRO A 240 18.49 -4.62 4.69
CA PRO A 240 19.89 -4.66 5.14
C PRO A 240 20.67 -3.36 4.88
N LEU A 241 20.26 -2.58 3.87
CA LEU A 241 20.94 -1.36 3.44
C LEU A 241 20.44 -0.11 4.18
N ILE A 242 19.33 -0.20 4.91
CA ILE A 242 18.76 0.95 5.62
C ILE A 242 19.70 1.42 6.73
N VAL A 243 20.14 2.67 6.64
CA VAL A 243 21.03 3.29 7.63
C VAL A 243 20.33 3.49 8.97
N PRO A 244 21.06 3.52 10.10
CA PRO A 244 20.51 3.94 11.38
C PRO A 244 19.76 5.28 11.31
N GLY A 245 18.52 5.31 11.78
CA GLY A 245 17.63 6.47 11.69
C GLY A 245 16.93 6.66 10.34
N GLY A 246 17.33 5.90 9.32
CA GLY A 246 16.62 5.74 8.05
C GLY A 246 15.37 4.87 8.21
N ARG A 247 14.55 4.78 7.16
CA ARG A 247 13.25 4.10 7.27
C ARG A 247 12.78 3.41 5.99
N ILE A 248 11.92 2.43 6.18
CA ILE A 248 11.07 1.85 5.15
C ILE A 248 9.65 2.36 5.38
N ILE A 249 8.97 2.83 4.33
CA ILE A 249 7.57 3.22 4.33
C ILE A 249 6.82 2.23 3.45
N LEU A 250 5.86 1.50 4.04
CA LEU A 250 5.10 0.45 3.37
C LEU A 250 3.75 1.02 2.94
N ASP A 251 3.53 1.20 1.65
CA ASP A 251 2.28 1.77 1.15
C ASP A 251 1.10 0.83 1.43
N ASP A 252 1.32 -0.45 1.21
CA ASP A 252 0.25 -1.43 1.09
C ASP A 252 -0.03 -2.27 2.34
N TYR A 253 0.71 -2.05 3.42
CA TYR A 253 0.63 -2.88 4.63
C TYR A 253 -0.79 -2.98 5.21
N TYR A 254 -1.58 -1.90 5.16
CA TYR A 254 -2.97 -1.90 5.62
C TYR A 254 -3.99 -2.16 4.50
N ALA A 255 -3.54 -2.26 3.24
CA ALA A 255 -4.38 -2.40 2.06
C ALA A 255 -4.46 -3.85 1.57
N TRP A 256 -3.32 -4.52 1.43
CA TRP A 256 -3.22 -5.85 0.83
C TRP A 256 -2.74 -6.88 1.85
N SER A 257 -3.41 -8.03 1.84
CA SER A 257 -3.03 -9.15 2.71
C SER A 257 -1.61 -9.64 2.44
N GLY A 258 -1.22 -9.78 1.18
CA GLY A 258 0.12 -10.23 0.78
C GLY A 258 1.23 -9.34 1.31
N CYS A 259 1.13 -8.02 1.11
CA CYS A 259 2.09 -7.05 1.66
C CYS A 259 2.22 -7.16 3.19
N ARG A 260 1.08 -7.24 3.90
CA ARG A 260 1.08 -7.39 5.37
C ARG A 260 1.79 -8.66 5.81
N THR A 261 1.44 -9.80 5.22
CA THR A 261 2.04 -11.09 5.55
C THR A 261 3.56 -11.06 5.31
N ALA A 262 4.02 -10.54 4.17
CA ALA A 262 5.45 -10.43 3.87
C ALA A 262 6.20 -9.56 4.89
N VAL A 263 5.63 -8.41 5.28
CA VAL A 263 6.23 -7.54 6.29
C VAL A 263 6.29 -8.21 7.66
N ASP A 264 5.19 -8.82 8.09
CA ASP A 264 5.13 -9.43 9.42
C ASP A 264 6.07 -10.64 9.53
N GLU A 265 6.12 -11.49 8.50
CA GLU A 265 7.06 -12.62 8.43
C GLU A 265 8.51 -12.14 8.36
N TYR A 266 8.81 -11.14 7.52
CA TYR A 266 10.19 -10.65 7.40
C TYR A 266 10.70 -10.09 8.73
N PHE A 267 9.88 -9.33 9.47
CA PHE A 267 10.31 -8.68 10.71
C PHE A 267 10.06 -9.53 11.97
N GLU A 268 9.46 -10.71 11.87
CA GLU A 268 9.26 -11.59 13.02
C GLU A 268 10.60 -11.92 13.70
N GLY A 269 10.69 -11.63 15.01
CA GLY A 269 11.89 -11.87 15.80
C GLY A 269 13.11 -11.00 15.44
N ARG A 270 13.01 -10.04 14.51
CA ARG A 270 14.13 -9.17 14.14
C ARG A 270 14.23 -7.94 15.05
N ALA A 271 15.37 -7.80 15.72
CA ALA A 271 15.69 -6.63 16.54
C ALA A 271 16.27 -5.48 15.71
N GLY A 272 16.37 -4.28 16.31
CA GLY A 272 16.97 -3.09 15.70
C GLY A 272 16.03 -2.30 14.80
N TRP A 273 14.72 -2.51 14.94
CA TRP A 273 13.69 -1.83 14.18
C TRP A 273 12.57 -1.36 15.09
N ARG A 274 12.23 -0.07 14.95
CA ARG A 274 11.06 0.51 15.58
C ARG A 274 9.91 0.58 14.58
N ARG A 275 8.77 0.00 14.94
CA ARG A 275 7.51 0.14 14.20
C ARG A 275 6.82 1.43 14.62
N GLU A 276 6.48 2.27 13.65
CA GLU A 276 5.65 3.45 13.85
C GLU A 276 4.34 3.25 13.08
N GLU A 277 3.30 2.82 13.82
CA GLU A 277 1.94 2.67 13.31
C GLU A 277 1.37 4.05 13.00
N ARG A 278 1.41 4.42 11.72
CA ARG A 278 0.88 5.67 11.18
C ARG A 278 -0.14 5.33 10.10
N ALA A 279 -0.59 6.33 9.35
CA ALA A 279 -1.46 6.08 8.20
C ALA A 279 -0.88 5.13 7.14
N LYS A 280 0.45 5.07 7.04
CA LYS A 280 1.25 4.04 6.37
C LYS A 280 2.22 3.47 7.39
N LEU A 281 2.52 2.18 7.34
CA LEU A 281 3.46 1.60 8.32
C LEU A 281 4.86 2.11 8.02
N HIS A 282 5.52 2.65 9.05
CA HIS A 282 6.92 3.06 8.96
C HIS A 282 7.77 2.13 9.82
N LEU A 283 8.84 1.59 9.24
CA LEU A 283 9.84 0.80 9.93
C LEU A 283 11.13 1.62 10.00
N VAL A 284 11.49 2.08 11.18
CA VAL A 284 12.67 2.92 11.40
C VAL A 284 13.80 2.06 11.92
N ARG A 285 14.97 2.12 11.26
CA ARG A 285 16.16 1.43 11.73
C ARG A 285 16.67 2.12 13.00
N GLU A 286 16.81 1.36 14.07
CA GLU A 286 17.28 1.91 15.35
C GLU A 286 18.76 2.25 15.29
N THR A 287 19.14 3.30 16.02
CA THR A 287 20.54 3.63 16.24
C THR A 287 21.11 2.67 17.27
N PRO A 288 22.23 1.97 16.99
CA PRO A 288 22.85 1.11 17.99
C PRO A 288 23.16 1.89 19.27
N GLY A 289 22.59 1.46 20.41
CA GLY A 289 22.84 2.06 21.72
C GLY A 289 21.93 3.23 22.12
N ALA A 290 20.82 3.46 21.42
CA ALA A 290 19.75 4.38 21.84
C ALA A 290 18.75 3.71 22.80
#